data_AF-A0A9E2XKH4-F1
#
_entry.id   AF-A0A9E2XKH4-F1
#
_cell.length_a   1.000
_cell.length_b   1.000
_cell.length_c   1.000
_cell.angle_alpha   90.00
_cell.angle_beta   90.00
_cell.angle_gamma   90.00
#
_symmetry.space_group_name_H-M   'P 1'
#
loop_
_entity.id
_entity.type
_entity.pdbx_description
1 polymer ?
#
loop_
_entity_poly.entity_id
_entity_poly.type
_entity_poly.pdbx_seq_one_letter_code
_entity_poly.pdbx_strand_id
1 'polypeptide(L)'
;MKPGEMTLHEWRGIYRGGVPSLDPACLPGIERAAAAVSEIVVRGEPVYGINTGFGKLANVHIPPGDLAALQRNIVLSHSAGTGAPVPVAIAR
;
A
#
# COMPACT_ATOMS: atom_id res chain seq x y z
N MET A 1 -18.36 -3.13 -2.16
CA MET A 1 -17.59 -2.98 -3.41
C MET A 1 -16.73 -4.20 -3.63
N LYS A 2 -16.61 -4.65 -4.88
CA LYS A 2 -15.76 -5.79 -5.26
C LYS A 2 -14.53 -5.26 -5.99
N PRO A 3 -13.32 -5.37 -5.41
CA PRO A 3 -12.08 -4.94 -6.07
C PRO A 3 -11.91 -5.61 -7.44
N GLY A 4 -11.48 -4.84 -8.44
CA GLY A 4 -11.31 -5.32 -9.81
C GLY A 4 -12.57 -5.33 -10.68
N GLU A 5 -13.77 -5.15 -10.09
CA GLU A 5 -15.06 -5.22 -10.80
C GLU A 5 -15.87 -3.91 -10.72
N MET A 6 -15.28 -2.84 -10.20
CA MET A 6 -15.96 -1.56 -9.98
C MET A 6 -16.37 -0.88 -11.29
N THR A 7 -17.65 -0.53 -11.40
CA THR A 7 -18.20 0.22 -12.53
C THR A 7 -17.93 1.72 -12.42
N LEU A 8 -17.96 2.44 -13.55
CA LEU A 8 -17.87 3.91 -13.56
C LEU A 8 -19.01 4.60 -12.78
N HIS A 9 -20.17 3.95 -12.66
CA HIS A 9 -21.28 4.48 -11.87
C HIS A 9 -20.93 4.47 -10.37
N GLU A 10 -20.36 3.38 -9.87
CA GLU A 10 -19.92 3.28 -8.48
C GLU A 10 -18.77 4.24 -8.18
N TRP A 11 -17.78 4.34 -9.07
CA TRP A 11 -16.71 5.34 -8.97
C TRP A 11 -17.24 6.77 -8.92
N ARG A 12 -18.25 7.10 -9.74
CA ARG A 12 -18.91 8.40 -9.71
C ARG A 12 -19.61 8.67 -8.37
N GLY A 13 -20.15 7.65 -7.73
CA GLY A 13 -20.72 7.75 -6.38
C GLY A 13 -19.68 8.18 -5.35
N ILE A 14 -18.50 7.56 -5.37
CA ILE A 14 -17.37 7.91 -4.49
C ILE A 14 -16.91 9.34 -4.77
N TYR A 15 -16.67 9.70 -6.04
CA TYR A 15 -16.29 11.05 -6.47
C TYR A 15 -17.23 12.13 -5.91
N ARG A 16 -18.53 11.83 -5.81
CA ARG A 16 -19.57 12.76 -5.33
C ARG A 16 -19.75 12.81 -3.81
N GLY A 17 -19.04 12.01 -3.04
CA GLY A 17 -19.20 12.01 -1.58
C GLY A 17 -19.45 10.66 -0.94
N GLY A 18 -19.74 9.62 -1.73
CA GLY A 18 -20.09 8.30 -1.21
C GLY A 18 -18.96 7.67 -0.40
N VAL A 19 -19.31 6.97 0.68
CA VAL A 19 -18.36 6.20 1.49
C VAL A 19 -18.33 4.77 0.94
N PRO A 20 -17.21 4.31 0.37
CA PRO A 20 -17.09 2.94 -0.09
C PRO A 20 -17.06 1.98 1.11
N SER A 21 -17.63 0.80 0.93
CA SER A 21 -17.51 -0.32 1.86
C SER A 21 -17.10 -1.57 1.09
N LEU A 22 -16.11 -2.32 1.58
CA LEU A 22 -15.64 -3.56 0.97
C LEU A 22 -16.67 -4.67 1.17
N ASP A 23 -16.80 -5.54 0.17
CA ASP A 23 -17.49 -6.81 0.36
C ASP A 23 -16.76 -7.62 1.45
N PRO A 24 -17.44 -8.10 2.50
CA PRO A 24 -16.81 -8.90 3.56
C PRO A 24 -16.04 -10.12 3.02
N ALA A 25 -16.41 -10.65 1.86
CA ALA A 25 -15.70 -11.75 1.21
C ALA A 25 -14.25 -11.41 0.83
N CYS A 26 -13.86 -10.12 0.80
CA CYS A 26 -12.49 -9.69 0.55
C CYS A 26 -11.56 -9.91 1.76
N LEU A 27 -12.09 -9.89 2.99
CA LEU A 27 -11.28 -9.91 4.21
C LEU A 27 -10.35 -11.14 4.31
N PRO A 28 -10.82 -12.38 4.06
CA PRO A 28 -9.93 -13.54 4.17
C PRO A 28 -8.75 -13.50 3.20
N GLY A 29 -8.91 -12.89 2.02
CA GLY A 29 -7.82 -12.73 1.05
C GLY A 29 -6.77 -11.73 1.52
N ILE A 30 -7.20 -10.61 2.12
CA ILE A 30 -6.34 -9.58 2.68
C ILE A 30 -5.54 -10.14 3.86
N GLU A 31 -6.19 -10.86 4.76
CA GLU A 31 -5.57 -11.47 5.93
C GLU A 31 -4.50 -12.51 5.54
N ARG A 32 -4.79 -13.37 4.56
CA ARG A 32 -3.80 -14.34 4.05
C ARG A 32 -2.57 -13.66 3.45
N ALA A 33 -2.76 -12.58 2.68
CA ALA A 33 -1.64 -11.84 2.11
C ALA A 33 -0.79 -11.16 3.20
N ALA A 34 -1.44 -10.56 4.20
CA ALA A 34 -0.75 -9.94 5.34
C ALA A 34 0.03 -10.97 6.19
N ALA A 35 -0.54 -12.17 6.39
CA ALA A 35 0.13 -13.27 7.07
C ALA A 35 1.38 -13.73 6.30
N ALA A 36 1.28 -13.90 4.98
CA ALA A 36 2.42 -14.29 4.15
C ALA A 36 3.58 -13.28 4.22
N VAL A 37 3.28 -11.97 4.19
CA VAL A 37 4.30 -10.92 4.37
C VAL A 37 4.93 -11.01 5.77
N SER A 38 4.13 -11.25 6.80
CA SER A 38 4.62 -11.39 8.18
C SER A 38 5.54 -12.61 8.32
N GLU A 39 5.20 -13.74 7.70
CA GLU A 39 6.05 -14.94 7.67
C GLU A 39 7.39 -14.67 6.97
N ILE A 40 7.39 -13.93 5.84
CA ILE A 40 8.63 -13.54 5.15
C ILE A 40 9.53 -12.72 6.07
N VAL A 41 8.96 -11.75 6.79
CA VAL A 41 9.72 -10.92 7.74
C VAL A 41 10.33 -11.78 8.85
N VAL A 42 9.60 -12.77 9.38
CA VAL A 42 10.10 -13.69 10.41
C VAL A 42 11.19 -14.62 9.87
N ARG A 43 11.03 -15.14 8.64
CA ARG A 43 12.03 -16.01 8.00
C ARG A 43 13.34 -15.28 7.71
N GLY A 44 13.31 -13.97 7.55
CA GLY A 44 14.50 -13.12 7.40
C GLY A 44 15.18 -13.22 6.02
N GLU A 45 14.66 -14.03 5.10
CA GLU A 45 15.16 -14.10 3.73
C GLU A 45 14.97 -12.75 3.02
N PRO A 46 15.97 -12.21 2.30
CA PRO A 46 15.85 -10.95 1.58
C PRO A 46 14.77 -11.01 0.50
N VAL A 47 13.72 -10.20 0.65
CA VAL A 47 12.62 -10.05 -0.30
C VAL A 47 12.42 -8.56 -0.60
N TYR A 48 12.42 -8.27 -1.91
CA TYR A 48 12.37 -6.89 -2.42
C TYR A 48 11.19 -6.10 -1.86
N GLY A 49 11.49 -4.96 -1.25
CA GLY A 49 10.48 -4.04 -0.71
C GLY A 49 9.79 -4.50 0.58
N ILE A 50 10.12 -5.69 1.09
CA ILE A 50 9.68 -6.18 2.40
C ILE A 50 10.78 -5.94 3.44
N ASN A 51 11.96 -6.54 3.24
CA ASN A 51 13.11 -6.42 4.14
C ASN A 51 14.42 -6.14 3.38
N THR A 52 14.31 -5.50 2.23
CA THR A 52 15.43 -4.92 1.50
C THR A 52 15.24 -3.42 1.30
N GLY A 53 16.31 -2.74 0.87
CA GLY A 53 16.18 -1.39 0.31
C GLY A 53 15.44 -1.36 -1.03
N PHE A 54 15.30 -0.14 -1.59
CA PHE A 54 14.59 0.13 -2.84
C PHE A 54 15.55 0.66 -3.91
N GLY A 55 15.24 0.44 -5.19
CA GLY A 55 16.06 0.91 -6.31
C GLY A 55 17.50 0.40 -6.21
N LYS A 56 18.48 1.31 -6.10
CA LYS A 56 19.91 0.98 -5.96
C LYS A 56 20.23 0.09 -4.75
N LEU A 57 19.39 0.13 -3.72
CA LEU A 57 19.56 -0.64 -2.48
C LEU A 57 18.73 -1.93 -2.47
N ALA A 58 18.17 -2.37 -3.60
CA ALA A 58 17.35 -3.58 -3.72
C ALA A 58 18.03 -4.86 -3.19
N ASN A 59 19.37 -4.92 -3.23
CA ASN A 59 20.15 -6.06 -2.77
C ASN A 59 20.65 -5.92 -1.32
N VAL A 60 20.29 -4.85 -0.62
CA VAL A 60 20.71 -4.60 0.76
C VAL A 60 19.60 -5.07 1.69
N HIS A 61 19.90 -6.10 2.49
CA HIS A 61 19.00 -6.57 3.55
C HIS A 61 18.90 -5.53 4.67
N ILE A 62 17.68 -5.31 5.17
CA ILE A 62 17.36 -4.34 6.22
C ILE A 62 16.92 -5.11 7.47
N PRO A 63 17.54 -4.87 8.64
CA PRO A 63 17.16 -5.52 9.88
C PRO A 63 15.70 -5.25 10.27
N PRO A 64 15.00 -6.19 10.93
CA PRO A 64 13.59 -6.02 11.35
C PRO A 64 13.31 -4.74 12.15
N GLY A 65 14.25 -4.32 13.02
CA GLY A 65 14.12 -3.11 13.83
C GLY A 65 14.09 -1.81 13.03
N ASP A 66 14.62 -1.83 11.81
CA ASP A 66 14.72 -0.65 10.95
C ASP A 66 13.59 -0.59 9.91
N LEU A 67 12.77 -1.65 9.77
CA LEU A 67 11.74 -1.74 8.73
C LEU A 67 10.70 -0.63 8.85
N ALA A 68 10.25 -0.30 10.06
CA ALA A 68 9.29 0.80 10.26
C ALA A 68 9.88 2.16 9.83
N ALA A 69 11.15 2.40 10.16
CA ALA A 69 11.86 3.61 9.74
C ALA A 69 12.05 3.65 8.22
N LEU A 70 12.38 2.52 7.60
CA LEU A 70 12.46 2.37 6.15
C LEU A 70 11.14 2.75 5.47
N GLN A 71 10.02 2.17 5.88
CA GLN A 71 8.70 2.48 5.30
C GLN A 71 8.35 3.97 5.40
N ARG A 72 8.63 4.59 6.57
CA ARG A 72 8.43 6.03 6.77
C ARG A 72 9.32 6.86 5.83
N ASN A 73 10.60 6.51 5.71
CA ASN A 73 11.55 7.26 4.90
C ASN A 73 11.23 7.19 3.40
N ILE A 74 10.64 6.09 2.93
CA ILE A 74 10.20 5.96 1.54
C ILE A 74 9.06 6.92 1.24
N VAL A 75 8.03 6.97 2.09
CA VAL A 75 6.94 7.94 1.93
C VAL A 75 7.49 9.37 1.86
N LEU A 76 8.41 9.73 2.75
CA LEU A 76 8.98 11.08 2.77
C LEU A 76 9.83 11.41 1.54
N SER A 77 10.70 10.49 1.12
CA SER A 77 11.60 10.72 -0.03
C SER A 77 10.86 10.74 -1.37
N HIS A 78 9.70 10.10 -1.47
CA HIS A 78 8.90 10.02 -2.71
C HIS A 78 7.75 11.02 -2.74
N SER A 79 7.42 11.67 -1.62
CA SER A 79 6.44 12.76 -1.55
C SER A 79 7.02 14.07 -2.11
N ALA A 80 7.49 14.03 -3.36
CA ALA A 80 8.19 15.13 -4.04
C ALA A 80 7.33 15.81 -5.12
N GLY A 81 6.01 15.58 -5.13
CA GLY A 81 5.07 16.26 -6.01
C GLY A 81 5.02 17.77 -5.74
N THR A 82 4.85 18.58 -6.77
CA THR A 82 4.79 20.05 -6.68
C THR A 82 3.57 20.60 -7.42
N GLY A 83 3.22 21.86 -7.14
CA GLY A 83 2.08 22.54 -7.76
C GLY A 83 0.85 22.66 -6.85
N ALA A 84 -0.30 22.97 -7.46
CA ALA A 84 -1.55 23.11 -6.72
C ALA A 84 -2.03 21.76 -6.16
N PRO A 85 -2.64 21.74 -4.96
CA PRO A 85 -3.27 20.53 -4.43
C PRO A 85 -4.34 20.00 -5.38
N VAL A 86 -4.41 18.67 -5.51
CA VAL A 86 -5.47 18.00 -6.26
C VAL A 86 -6.81 18.24 -5.54
N PRO A 87 -7.90 18.56 -6.27
CA PRO A 87 -9.23 18.69 -5.69
C PRO A 87 -9.66 17.44 -4.91
N VAL A 88 -10.33 17.63 -3.77
CA VAL A 88 -10.73 16.53 -2.86
C VAL A 88 -11.55 15.45 -3.58
N ALA A 89 -12.44 15.82 -4.50
CA ALA A 89 -13.26 14.86 -5.24
C ALA A 89 -12.41 13.92 -6.13
N ILE A 90 -11.25 14.38 -6.60
CA ILE A 90 -10.32 13.61 -7.41
C ILE A 90 -9.38 12.76 -6.53
N ALA A 91 -9.00 13.26 -5.36
CA ALA A 91 -8.07 12.58 -4.43
C ALA A 91 -8.74 11.53 -3.52
N ARG A 92 -10.08 11.48 -3.48
CA ARG A 92 -10.90 10.58 -2.65
C ARG A 92 -10.96 9.17 -3.22
#